data_AF-A0A7C3GW04-F1
#
_entry.id   AF-A0A7C3GW04-F1
#
_cell.length_a   1.000
_cell.length_b   1.000
_cell.length_c   1.000
_cell.angle_alpha   90.00
_cell.angle_beta   90.00
_cell.angle_gamma   90.00
#
_symmetry.space_group_name_H-M   'P 1'
#
loop_
_entity.id
_entity.type
_entity.pdbx_description
1 polymer ?
#
loop_
_entity_poly.entity_id
_entity_poly.type
_entity_poly.pdbx_seq_one_letter_code
_entity_poly.pdbx_strand_id
1 'polypeptide(L)' 'MLLDSYGRRITYLRVSVTDRCNLRCLYCGRHRFRWLPPEEILTYEEIARVVRVAVEMGVERVRLTGGEPLLRRGICG' A
#
# COMPACT_ATOMS: atom_id res chain seq x y z
N MET A 1 16.89 -5.61 11.98
CA MET A 1 17.12 -4.25 11.44
C MET A 1 17.28 -4.35 9.93
N LEU A 2 16.36 -3.77 9.16
CA LEU A 2 16.42 -3.78 7.70
C LEU A 2 17.38 -2.71 7.16
N LEU A 3 18.41 -3.18 6.46
CA LEU A 3 19.39 -2.37 5.73
C LEU A 3 19.38 -2.79 4.27
N ASP A 4 19.46 -1.83 3.36
CA ASP A 4 19.71 -2.12 1.96
C ASP A 4 21.22 -2.19 1.66
N SER A 5 21.57 -2.48 0.41
CA SER A 5 22.96 -2.59 -0.05
C SER A 5 23.76 -1.28 0.06
N TYR A 6 23.10 -0.14 0.29
CA TYR A 6 23.73 1.16 0.50
C TYR A 6 23.78 1.56 1.98
N GLY A 7 23.42 0.65 2.89
CA GLY A 7 23.41 0.88 4.34
C GLY A 7 22.28 1.80 4.82
N ARG A 8 21.25 2.05 3.99
CA ARG A 8 20.09 2.86 4.40
C ARG A 8 19.15 2.02 5.26
N ARG A 9 18.70 2.61 6.37
CA ARG A 9 17.69 1.99 7.25
C ARG A 9 16.31 2.07 6.64
N ILE A 10 15.64 0.93 6.51
CA ILE A 10 14.25 0.88 6.06
C ILE A 10 13.34 1.04 7.28
N THR A 11 12.82 2.25 7.48
CA THR A 11 11.93 2.59 8.61
C THR A 11 10.49 2.89 8.19
N TYR A 12 10.22 2.93 6.89
CA TYR A 12 8.95 3.41 6.34
C TYR A 12 8.37 2.43 5.32
N LEU A 13 7.13 2.02 5.55
CA LEU A 13 6.39 1.10 4.68
C LEU A 13 5.17 1.83 4.09
N ARG A 14 5.04 1.79 2.76
CA ARG A 14 3.88 2.31 2.04
C ARG A 14 3.03 1.14 1.56
N VAL A 15 1.78 1.07 1.99
CA VAL A 15 0.85 -0.02 1.65
C VAL A 15 -0.21 0.49 0.70
N SER A 16 -0.20 0.03 -0.54
CA SER A 16 -1.23 0.31 -1.54
C SER A 16 -2.41 -0.62 -1.32
N VAL A 17 -3.52 -0.09 -0.82
CA VAL A 17 -4.70 -0.88 -0.47
C VAL A 17 -5.63 -1.10 -1.67
N THR A 18 -5.65 -0.19 -2.64
CA THR A 18 -6.52 -0.25 -3.81
C THR A 18 -5.84 0.43 -4.98
N ASP A 19 -6.07 -0.03 -6.19
CA ASP A 19 -5.65 0.64 -7.41
C ASP A 19 -6.69 1.65 -7.91
N ARG A 20 -7.95 1.55 -7.44
CA ARG A 20 -9.06 2.43 -7.83
C ARG A 20 -8.92 3.84 -7.29
N CYS A 21 -9.29 4.83 -8.11
CA CYS A 21 -9.36 6.23 -7.74
C CYS A 21 -10.62 6.88 -8.31
N ASN A 22 -11.22 7.80 -7.56
CA ASN A 22 -12.39 8.60 -7.99
C ASN A 22 -11.98 9.84 -8.79
N LEU A 23 -10.68 10.13 -8.90
CA LEU A 23 -10.12 11.23 -9.68
C LEU A 23 -9.34 10.72 -10.90
N ARG A 24 -9.25 11.56 -11.93
CA ARG A 24 -8.45 11.33 -13.14
C ARG A 24 -7.44 12.45 -13.33
N CYS A 25 -6.54 12.59 -12.36
CA CYS A 25 -5.59 13.69 -12.32
C CYS A 25 -4.63 13.65 -13.54
N LEU A 26 -4.41 14.82 -14.16
CA LEU A 26 -3.57 14.96 -15.35
C LEU A 26 -2.14 14.45 -15.17
N TYR A 27 -1.59 14.44 -13.96
CA TYR A 27 -0.22 14.02 -13.68
C TYR A 27 -0.11 12.62 -13.06
N CYS A 28 -1.24 12.00 -12.69
CA CYS A 28 -1.26 10.72 -11.99
C CYS A 28 -1.75 9.57 -12.87
N GLY A 29 -2.81 9.81 -13.66
CA GLY A 29 -3.63 8.75 -14.26
C GLY A 29 -3.73 8.78 -15.78
N ARG A 30 -2.64 9.06 -16.50
CA ARG A 30 -2.65 9.22 -17.98
C ARG A 30 -2.87 7.94 -18.79
N HIS A 31 -2.92 6.75 -18.16
CA HIS A 31 -3.06 5.48 -18.86
C HIS A 31 -4.39 4.77 -18.55
N ARG A 32 -4.88 3.98 -19.50
CA ARG A 32 -6.11 3.18 -19.36
C ARG A 32 -6.04 2.35 -18.09
N PHE A 33 -6.91 2.66 -17.13
CA PHE A 33 -7.05 1.92 -15.89
C PHE A 33 -7.68 0.55 -16.17
N ARG A 34 -6.85 -0.47 -16.35
CA ARG A 34 -7.29 -1.84 -16.14
C ARG A 34 -7.16 -2.09 -14.65
N TRP A 35 -8.29 -2.05 -13.95
CA TRP A 35 -8.30 -2.38 -12.53
C TRP A 35 -7.92 -3.85 -12.34
N LEU A 36 -7.17 -4.12 -11.29
CA LEU A 36 -6.85 -5.47 -10.87
C LEU A 36 -8.15 -6.20 -10.47
N PRO A 37 -8.25 -7.50 -10.78
CA PRO A 37 -9.28 -8.34 -10.19
C PRO A 37 -9.17 -8.29 -8.65
N PRO A 38 -10.29 -8.34 -7.90
CA PRO A 38 -10.25 -8.34 -6.44
C PRO A 38 -9.36 -9.44 -5.84
N GLU A 39 -9.25 -10.58 -6.52
CA GLU A 39 -8.48 -11.75 -6.07
C GLU A 39 -6.96 -11.52 -6.15
N GLU A 40 -6.52 -10.56 -6.98
CA GLU A 40 -5.11 -10.17 -7.08
C GLU A 40 -4.72 -9.09 -6.05
N ILE A 41 -5.70 -8.56 -5.29
CA ILE A 41 -5.46 -7.56 -4.24
C ILE A 41 -5.39 -8.28 -2.90
N LEU A 42 -4.29 -8.05 -2.16
CA LEU A 42 -4.11 -8.59 -0.81
C LEU A 42 -5.30 -8.27 0.09
N THR A 43 -5.73 -9.28 0.84
CA THR A 43 -6.73 -9.16 1.91
C THR A 43 -6.19 -8.33 3.08
N TYR A 44 -7.07 -7.89 3.99
CA TYR A 44 -6.65 -7.09 5.14
C TYR A 44 -5.78 -7.90 6.10
N GLU A 45 -6.08 -9.19 6.24
CA GLU A 45 -5.37 -10.14 7.06
C GLU A 45 -3.95 -10.36 6.55
N GLU A 46 -3.79 -10.45 5.23
CA GLU A 46 -2.48 -10.56 4.57
C GLU A 46 -1.66 -9.29 4.71
N ILE A 47 -2.29 -8.13 4.51
CA ILE A 47 -1.64 -6.83 4.73
C ILE A 47 -1.17 -6.72 6.19
N ALA A 48 -2.04 -7.05 7.16
CA ALA A 48 -1.71 -7.01 8.58
C ALA A 48 -0.59 -7.98 8.94
N ARG A 49 -0.54 -9.16 8.31
CA ARG A 49 0.57 -10.12 8.48
C ARG A 49 1.88 -9.53 7.97
N VAL A 50 1.91 -8.94 6.78
CA VAL A 50 3.12 -8.31 6.21
C VAL A 50 3.58 -7.13 7.06
N VAL A 51 2.66 -6.26 7.47
CA VAL A 51 2.98 -5.10 8.31
C VAL A 51 3.58 -5.54 9.65
N ARG A 52 3.03 -6.57 10.30
CA ARG A 52 3.59 -7.10 11.56
C ARG A 52 5.04 -7.54 11.42
N VAL A 53 5.33 -8.38 10.41
CA VAL A 53 6.70 -8.83 10.12
C VAL A 53 7.60 -7.64 9.82
N ALA A 54 7.14 -6.65 9.04
CA ALA A 54 7.94 -5.47 8.73
C ALA A 54 8.28 -4.63 9.98
N VAL A 55 7.33 -4.48 10.91
CA VAL A 55 7.55 -3.77 12.18
C VAL A 55 8.57 -4.51 13.04
N GLU A 56 8.49 -5.84 13.14
CA GLU A 56 9.48 -6.66 13.85
C GLU A 56 10.90 -6.51 13.27
N MET A 57 11.00 -6.22 11.97
CA MET A 57 12.27 -5.98 11.29
C MET A 57 12.83 -4.55 11.44
N GLY A 58 12.06 -3.63 12.04
CA GLY A 58 12.46 -2.26 12.35
C GLY A 58 11.75 -1.16 11.56
N VAL A 59 10.63 -1.46 10.90
CA VAL A 59 9.76 -0.43 10.32
C VAL A 59 9.02 0.32 11.44
N GLU A 60 9.07 1.65 11.42
CA GLU A 60 8.51 2.53 12.44
C GLU A 60 7.24 3.24 11.96
N ARG A 61 7.07 3.39 10.64
CA ARG A 61 5.98 4.16 10.04
C ARG A 61 5.32 3.40 8.90
N VAL A 62 3.99 3.31 8.95
CA VAL A 62 3.18 2.69 7.90
C VAL A 62 2.23 3.73 7.32
N ARG A 63 2.26 3.94 6.00
CA ARG A 63 1.34 4.82 5.30
C ARG A 63 0.44 4.03 4.36
N LEU A 64 -0.86 4.13 4.56
CA LEU A 64 -1.84 3.60 3.64
C LEU A 64 -1.99 4.53 2.43
N THR A 65 -2.03 3.94 1.24
CA THR A 65 -2.12 4.62 -0.05
C THR A 65 -2.94 3.76 -1.02
N GLY A 66 -2.98 4.18 -2.28
CA GLY A 66 -3.61 3.42 -3.35
C GLY A 66 -3.66 4.27 -4.61
N GLY A 67 -4.77 4.12 -5.35
CA GLY A 67 -5.47 5.26 -5.90
C GLY A 67 -6.04 6.11 -4.76
N GLU A 68 -7.35 6.02 -4.51
CA GLU A 68 -8.00 6.67 -3.36
C GLU A 68 -8.28 5.61 -2.27
N PRO A 69 -7.51 5.58 -1.16
CA PRO A 69 -7.63 4.57 -0.11
C PRO A 69 -9.06 4.39 0.41
N LEU A 70 -9.79 5.50 0.57
CA LEU A 70 -11.14 5.52 1.14
C LEU A 70 -12.19 4.80 0.28
N LEU A 71 -11.86 4.48 -0.98
CA LEU A 71 -12.74 3.67 -1.83
C LEU A 71 -12.72 2.18 -1.48
N ARG A 72 -11.71 1.70 -0.72
CA ARG A 72 -11.67 0.30 -0.31
C ARG A 72 -12.60 0.07 0.88
N ARG A 73 -13.66 -0.72 0.67
CA ARG A 73 -14.64 -1.06 1.71
C ARG A 73 -13.97 -1.72 2.92
N GLY A 74 -14.25 -1.22 4.12
CA GLY A 74 -13.69 -1.72 5.38
C GLY A 74 -12.44 -0.99 5.87
N ILE A 75 -11.97 0.06 5.16
CA ILE A 75 -10.80 0.85 5.59
C ILE A 75 -11.12 1.92 6.64
N CYS A 76 -12.32 2.50 6.57
CA CYS A 76 -12.85 3.46 7.53
C CYS A 76 -14.25 2.98 7.93
N GLY A 77 -14.45 2.78 9.23
CA GLY A 77 -15.66 2.28 9.85
C GLY A 77 -15.54 2.40 11.36
#